data_AF-A0A0G3HHU9-F1
#
_entry.id   AF-A0A0G3HHU9-F1
#
_cell.length_a   1.000
_cell.length_b   1.000
_cell.length_c   1.000
_cell.angle_alpha   90.00
_cell.angle_beta   90.00
_cell.angle_gamma   90.00
#
_symmetry.space_group_name_H-M   'P 1'
#
loop_
_entity.id
_entity.type
_entity.pdbx_description
1 polymer ?
#
loop_
_entity_poly.entity_id
_entity_poly.type
_entity_poly.pdbx_seq_one_letter_code
_entity_poly.pdbx_strand_id
1 'polypeptide(L)'
;MAKSRYSWLMFPEEVIAAKRQARRHYRHRRQHMTAAHTRQSNAALVSRLDELLSSWGCADLTVAAYAPLATEPGGAELLPALDARCETIYLPVTGDDGHMRWAVYAGPDSLRTSALGIAEPTGPTRGHEVLAGCHVLFVPAYAVTSFGVRLGKGGGYYDRALASLGNLDESVPGTDRPLIAVVLFDGETNAQVAVEAHDLGVDVALTPGGVVSFRDLGT
;
A
#
# COMPACT_ATOMS: atom_id res chain seq x y z
N MET A 1 -49.65 11.53 -3.45
CA MET A 1 -48.42 11.60 -4.28
C MET A 1 -47.21 11.53 -3.37
N ALA A 2 -46.73 10.32 -3.09
CA ALA A 2 -45.51 10.10 -2.31
C ALA A 2 -44.33 10.05 -3.29
N LYS A 3 -43.47 11.08 -3.28
CA LYS A 3 -42.17 11.00 -3.98
C LYS A 3 -41.29 10.07 -3.16
N SER A 4 -40.97 8.94 -3.78
CA SER A 4 -40.12 7.86 -3.28
C SER A 4 -38.81 8.40 -2.70
N ARG A 5 -38.62 8.21 -1.39
CA ARG A 5 -37.32 8.20 -0.73
C ARG A 5 -36.71 6.84 -1.08
N TYR A 6 -35.71 6.78 -1.96
CA TYR A 6 -34.71 5.71 -2.19
C TYR A 6 -34.27 5.77 -3.66
N SER A 7 -33.11 6.37 -3.95
CA SER A 7 -32.30 6.13 -5.17
C SER A 7 -31.06 7.04 -5.20
N TRP A 8 -30.03 6.74 -4.41
CA TRP A 8 -28.66 7.27 -4.62
C TRP A 8 -27.61 6.23 -4.19
N LEU A 9 -27.83 4.97 -4.56
CA LEU A 9 -26.73 4.00 -4.63
C LEU A 9 -26.25 4.05 -6.08
N MET A 10 -25.02 4.50 -6.31
CA MET A 10 -24.43 4.38 -7.64
C MET A 10 -24.53 2.92 -8.09
N PHE A 11 -24.92 2.69 -9.34
CA PHE A 11 -24.92 1.34 -9.89
C PHE A 11 -23.48 0.81 -9.95
N PRO A 12 -23.26 -0.52 -9.85
CA PRO A 12 -21.91 -1.10 -9.88
C PRO A 12 -21.07 -0.62 -11.07
N GLU A 13 -21.69 -0.44 -12.24
CA GLU A 13 -21.01 0.09 -13.44
C GLU A 13 -20.56 1.54 -13.28
N GLU A 14 -21.34 2.38 -12.61
CA GLU A 14 -20.99 3.78 -12.32
C GLU A 14 -19.83 3.86 -11.34
N VAL A 15 -19.80 2.98 -10.34
CA VAL A 15 -18.68 2.85 -9.40
C VAL A 15 -17.40 2.44 -10.11
N ILE A 16 -17.46 1.42 -10.98
CA ILE A 16 -16.33 0.98 -11.79
C ILE A 16 -15.81 2.11 -12.69
N ALA A 17 -16.71 2.84 -13.35
CA ALA A 17 -16.36 3.97 -14.20
C ALA A 17 -15.69 5.10 -13.40
N ALA A 18 -16.24 5.44 -12.23
CA ALA A 18 -15.68 6.46 -11.33
C ALA A 18 -14.29 6.07 -10.83
N LYS A 19 -14.10 4.82 -10.37
CA LYS A 19 -12.77 4.30 -9.97
C LYS A 19 -11.78 4.35 -11.13
N ARG A 20 -12.20 3.99 -12.35
CA ARG A 20 -11.34 4.08 -13.56
C ARG A 20 -10.93 5.53 -13.86
N GLN A 21 -11.86 6.48 -13.75
CA GLN A 21 -11.58 7.90 -13.95
C GLN A 21 -10.58 8.43 -12.89
N ALA A 22 -10.78 8.08 -11.62
CA ALA A 22 -9.88 8.46 -10.54
C ALA A 22 -8.47 7.90 -10.76
N ARG A 23 -8.34 6.61 -11.12
CA ARG A 23 -7.03 6.00 -11.46
C ARG A 23 -6.33 6.74 -12.61
N ARG A 24 -7.07 7.11 -13.66
CA ARG A 24 -6.52 7.91 -14.77
C ARG A 24 -6.05 9.28 -14.29
N HIS A 25 -6.82 9.95 -13.44
CA HIS A 25 -6.47 11.26 -12.87
C HIS A 25 -5.16 11.22 -12.07
N TYR A 26 -5.03 10.33 -11.10
CA TYR A 26 -3.83 10.24 -10.26
C TYR A 26 -2.60 9.77 -11.04
N ARG A 27 -2.76 8.78 -11.92
CA ARG A 27 -1.68 8.36 -12.83
C ARG A 27 -1.19 9.52 -13.69
N HIS A 28 -2.11 10.29 -14.26
CA HIS A 28 -1.76 11.46 -15.07
C HIS A 28 -1.02 12.51 -14.24
N ARG A 29 -1.46 12.82 -13.02
CA ARG A 29 -0.76 13.74 -12.11
C ARG A 29 0.68 13.31 -11.86
N ARG A 30 0.91 12.03 -11.50
CA ARG A 30 2.25 11.49 -11.28
C ARG A 30 3.13 11.57 -12.53
N GLN A 31 2.58 11.24 -13.71
CA GLN A 31 3.29 11.32 -14.99
C GLN A 31 3.72 12.75 -15.37
N HIS A 32 3.05 13.78 -14.86
CA HIS A 32 3.35 15.18 -15.12
C HIS A 32 4.18 15.84 -14.01
N MET A 33 4.56 15.09 -12.97
CA MET A 33 5.53 15.59 -11.99
C MET A 33 6.91 15.72 -12.66
N THR A 34 7.58 16.84 -12.41
CA THR A 34 8.95 17.01 -12.88
C THR A 34 9.89 16.04 -12.16
N ALA A 35 11.01 15.67 -12.78
CA ALA A 35 12.01 14.84 -12.13
C ALA A 35 12.55 15.48 -10.84
N ALA A 36 12.69 16.81 -10.81
CA ALA A 36 13.11 17.54 -9.61
C ALA A 36 12.09 17.40 -8.47
N HIS A 37 10.80 17.63 -8.75
CA HIS A 37 9.74 17.49 -7.75
C HIS A 37 9.63 16.05 -7.26
N THR A 38 9.67 15.07 -8.16
CA THR A 38 9.60 13.64 -7.81
C THR A 38 10.74 13.24 -6.87
N ARG A 39 11.99 13.67 -7.17
CA ARG A 39 13.14 13.40 -6.29
C ARG A 39 12.96 14.05 -4.92
N GLN A 40 12.53 15.30 -4.87
CA GLN A 40 12.30 16.01 -3.62
C GLN A 40 11.21 15.33 -2.76
N SER A 41 10.08 14.96 -3.36
CA SER A 41 8.99 14.29 -2.66
C SER A 41 9.41 12.90 -2.17
N ASN A 42 10.17 12.13 -2.96
CA ASN A 42 10.67 10.82 -2.54
C ASN A 42 11.69 10.94 -1.39
N ALA A 43 12.59 11.93 -1.42
CA ALA A 43 13.53 12.16 -0.33
C ALA A 43 12.81 12.52 0.98
N ALA A 44 11.79 13.39 0.92
CA ALA A 44 10.97 13.72 2.07
C ALA A 44 10.20 12.49 2.59
N LEU A 45 9.65 11.66 1.71
CA LEU A 45 8.99 10.40 2.08
C LEU A 45 9.91 9.44 2.82
N VAL A 46 11.13 9.24 2.30
CA VAL A 46 12.14 8.37 2.93
C VAL A 46 12.53 8.91 4.31
N SER A 47 12.70 10.23 4.44
CA SER A 47 12.92 10.87 5.74
C SER A 47 11.78 10.59 6.73
N ARG A 48 10.52 10.71 6.29
CA ARG A 48 9.36 10.44 7.15
C ARG A 48 9.22 8.97 7.51
N LEU A 49 9.57 8.07 6.58
CA LEU A 49 9.61 6.64 6.84
C LEU A 49 10.65 6.32 7.91
N ASP A 50 11.86 6.88 7.79
CA ASP A 50 12.94 6.68 8.76
C ASP A 50 12.55 7.16 10.17
N GLU A 51 11.94 8.35 10.27
CA GLU A 51 11.42 8.88 11.52
C GLU A 51 10.33 7.97 12.14
N LEU A 52 9.39 7.50 11.31
CA LEU A 52 8.31 6.61 11.77
C LEU A 52 8.86 5.29 12.30
N LEU A 53 9.72 4.61 11.53
CA LEU A 53 10.32 3.34 11.93
C LEU A 53 11.20 3.50 13.18
N SER A 54 11.97 4.58 13.26
CA SER A 54 12.79 4.90 14.43
C SER A 54 11.95 5.09 15.69
N SER A 55 10.74 5.65 15.56
CA SER A 55 9.85 5.88 16.70
C SER A 55 9.30 4.59 17.33
N TRP A 56 9.29 3.48 16.60
CA TRP A 56 8.83 2.19 17.13
C TRP A 56 9.87 1.47 17.98
N GLY A 57 11.17 1.79 17.82
CA GLY A 57 12.22 1.30 18.72
C GLY A 57 12.45 -0.22 18.74
N CYS A 58 11.81 -0.98 17.84
CA CYS A 58 11.99 -2.43 17.73
C CYS A 58 13.12 -2.76 16.75
N ALA A 59 14.04 -3.65 17.14
CA ALA A 59 15.14 -4.11 16.31
C ALA A 59 14.72 -5.24 15.34
N ASP A 60 13.59 -5.89 15.59
CA ASP A 60 13.07 -7.08 14.93
C ASP A 60 11.87 -6.79 14.00
N LEU A 61 11.81 -5.58 13.45
CA LEU A 61 10.71 -5.16 12.58
C LEU A 61 10.67 -6.00 11.29
N THR A 62 9.68 -6.88 11.22
CA THR A 62 9.26 -7.55 9.99
C THR A 62 8.19 -6.74 9.26
N VAL A 63 8.40 -6.44 7.97
CA VAL A 63 7.45 -5.68 7.14
C VAL A 63 7.19 -6.38 5.81
N ALA A 64 6.04 -6.11 5.21
CA ALA A 64 5.82 -6.34 3.79
C ALA A 64 5.82 -4.99 3.06
N ALA A 65 6.39 -4.94 1.86
CA ALA A 65 6.49 -3.73 1.06
C ALA A 65 6.32 -4.02 -0.43
N TYR A 66 6.55 -3.01 -1.25
CA TYR A 66 6.58 -3.11 -2.71
C TYR A 66 7.85 -2.49 -3.26
N ALA A 67 8.33 -2.99 -4.40
CA ALA A 67 9.35 -2.30 -5.18
C ALA A 67 8.67 -1.22 -6.05
N PRO A 68 8.94 0.08 -5.85
CA PRO A 68 8.24 1.13 -6.58
C PRO A 68 8.52 1.09 -8.09
N LEU A 69 7.47 1.22 -8.90
CA LEU A 69 7.64 1.57 -10.31
C LEU A 69 8.08 3.05 -10.45
N ALA A 70 8.53 3.43 -11.64
CA ALA A 70 9.12 4.76 -11.91
C ALA A 70 8.27 5.97 -11.47
N THR A 71 6.95 5.84 -11.43
CA THR A 71 6.03 6.93 -11.02
C THR A 71 5.43 6.71 -9.63
N GLU A 72 5.82 5.66 -8.93
CA GLU A 72 5.32 5.39 -7.58
C GLU A 72 6.14 6.11 -6.51
N PRO A 73 5.50 6.45 -5.37
CA PRO A 73 6.16 7.05 -4.22
C PRO A 73 7.29 6.17 -3.67
N GLY A 74 8.30 6.82 -3.07
CA GLY A 74 9.45 6.18 -2.43
C GLY A 74 10.65 6.01 -3.38
N GLY A 75 10.42 5.74 -4.67
CA GLY A 75 11.48 5.61 -5.66
C GLY A 75 12.53 4.55 -5.32
N ALA A 76 13.77 4.74 -5.76
CA ALA A 76 14.86 3.79 -5.56
C ALA A 76 15.29 3.64 -4.08
N GLU A 77 15.03 4.65 -3.26
CA GLU A 77 15.51 4.72 -1.87
C GLU A 77 14.54 4.06 -0.87
N LEU A 78 13.34 3.65 -1.30
CA LEU A 78 12.35 3.06 -0.39
C LEU A 78 12.87 1.75 0.23
N LEU A 79 13.35 0.82 -0.59
CA LEU A 79 13.84 -0.48 -0.11
C LEU A 79 15.12 -0.34 0.72
N PRO A 80 16.14 0.43 0.31
CA PRO A 80 17.30 0.71 1.17
C PRO A 80 16.93 1.31 2.53
N ALA A 81 15.95 2.22 2.59
CA ALA A 81 15.53 2.83 3.84
C ALA A 81 14.83 1.83 4.77
N LEU A 82 14.00 0.94 4.22
CA LEU A 82 13.42 -0.17 4.98
C LEU A 82 14.51 -1.14 5.46
N ASP A 83 15.45 -1.51 4.59
CA ASP A 83 16.51 -2.51 4.86
C ASP A 83 17.44 -2.04 5.99
N ALA A 84 17.65 -0.74 6.10
CA ALA A 84 18.42 -0.15 7.19
C ALA A 84 17.74 -0.24 8.58
N ARG A 85 16.43 -0.49 8.64
CA ARG A 85 15.62 -0.40 9.87
C ARG A 85 14.83 -1.66 10.20
N CYS A 86 14.60 -2.53 9.23
CA CYS A 86 13.78 -3.72 9.35
C CYS A 86 14.65 -4.98 9.31
N GLU A 87 14.38 -5.94 10.20
CA GLU A 87 15.06 -7.23 10.18
C GLU A 87 14.65 -8.07 8.97
N THR A 88 13.37 -8.01 8.58
CA THR A 88 12.85 -8.77 7.45
C THR A 88 11.93 -7.93 6.59
N ILE A 89 12.14 -7.96 5.27
CA ILE A 89 11.29 -7.32 4.28
C ILE A 89 10.75 -8.38 3.32
N TYR A 90 9.43 -8.54 3.28
CA TYR A 90 8.76 -9.33 2.26
C TYR A 90 8.37 -8.45 1.06
N LEU A 91 8.73 -8.89 -0.14
CA LEU A 91 8.27 -8.28 -1.39
C LEU A 91 7.37 -9.25 -2.16
N PRO A 92 6.36 -8.73 -2.89
CA PRO A 92 5.49 -9.55 -3.69
C PRO A 92 6.23 -10.12 -4.90
N VAL A 93 5.93 -11.37 -5.22
CA VAL A 93 6.28 -12.04 -6.47
C VAL A 93 4.97 -12.35 -7.18
N THR A 94 4.79 -11.81 -8.38
CA THR A 94 3.57 -11.99 -9.16
C THR A 94 3.55 -13.41 -9.73
N GLY A 95 2.59 -14.22 -9.31
CA GLY A 95 2.37 -15.54 -9.91
C GLY A 95 1.60 -15.47 -11.23
N ASP A 96 1.87 -16.42 -12.11
CA ASP A 96 1.16 -16.58 -13.40
C ASP A 96 -0.32 -16.95 -13.22
N ASP A 97 -0.70 -17.39 -12.01
CA ASP A 97 -2.06 -17.73 -11.59
C ASP A 97 -2.88 -16.52 -11.12
N GLY A 98 -2.32 -15.30 -11.17
CA GLY A 98 -3.00 -14.10 -10.71
C GLY A 98 -3.01 -13.94 -9.18
N HIS A 99 -2.22 -14.75 -8.47
CA HIS A 99 -1.99 -14.64 -7.02
C HIS A 99 -0.59 -14.09 -6.74
N MET A 100 -0.48 -13.24 -5.72
CA MET A 100 0.83 -12.83 -5.22
C MET A 100 1.35 -13.92 -4.29
N ARG A 101 2.64 -14.17 -4.41
CA ARG A 101 3.41 -14.85 -3.37
C ARG A 101 4.37 -13.84 -2.76
N TRP A 102 5.04 -14.20 -1.68
CA TRP A 102 5.94 -13.31 -0.95
C TRP A 102 7.28 -13.99 -0.78
N ALA A 103 8.37 -13.25 -0.97
CA ALA A 103 9.72 -13.72 -0.68
C ALA A 103 10.52 -12.62 0.00
N VAL A 104 11.51 -13.03 0.78
CA VAL A 104 12.40 -12.12 1.51
C VAL A 104 13.27 -11.36 0.52
N TYR A 105 13.35 -10.06 0.70
CA TYR A 105 14.33 -9.20 0.06
C TYR A 105 15.65 -9.32 0.80
N ALA A 106 16.69 -9.81 0.11
CA ALA A 106 18.03 -10.01 0.67
C ALA A 106 19.05 -9.01 0.06
N GLY A 107 18.60 -7.78 -0.17
CA GLY A 107 19.37 -6.73 -0.84
C GLY A 107 19.18 -6.66 -2.36
N PRO A 108 19.75 -5.65 -3.03
CA PRO A 108 19.48 -5.33 -4.43
C PRO A 108 19.78 -6.49 -5.40
N ASP A 109 20.85 -7.25 -5.13
CA ASP A 109 21.28 -8.37 -5.97
C ASP A 109 20.33 -9.58 -5.89
N SER A 110 19.40 -9.61 -4.93
CA SER A 110 18.38 -10.63 -4.82
C SER A 110 17.19 -10.43 -5.77
N LEU A 111 17.14 -9.31 -6.51
CA LEU A 111 16.02 -8.91 -7.35
C LEU A 111 16.21 -9.25 -8.83
N ARG A 112 15.12 -9.62 -9.49
CA ARG A 112 14.99 -9.69 -10.95
C ARG A 112 13.84 -8.81 -11.42
N THR A 113 13.93 -8.28 -12.63
CA THR A 113 12.82 -7.55 -13.25
C THR A 113 11.82 -8.53 -13.86
N SER A 114 10.56 -8.48 -13.44
CA SER A 114 9.46 -9.25 -14.02
C SER A 114 9.02 -8.74 -15.39
N ALA A 115 8.19 -9.50 -16.10
CA ALA A 115 7.57 -9.06 -17.35
C ALA A 115 6.72 -7.78 -17.21
N LEU A 116 6.28 -7.46 -15.99
CA LEU A 116 5.53 -6.25 -15.66
C LEU A 116 6.43 -5.05 -15.33
N GLY A 117 7.76 -5.21 -15.43
CA GLY A 117 8.75 -4.18 -15.10
C GLY A 117 8.92 -3.94 -13.60
N ILE A 118 8.40 -4.83 -12.76
CA ILE A 118 8.50 -4.76 -11.30
C ILE A 118 9.72 -5.56 -10.86
N ALA A 119 10.53 -5.02 -9.96
CA ALA A 119 11.61 -5.76 -9.33
C ALA A 119 11.04 -6.74 -8.30
N GLU A 120 11.33 -8.03 -8.46
CA GLU A 120 10.83 -9.13 -7.64
C GLU A 120 11.99 -9.92 -7.04
N PRO A 121 11.92 -10.34 -5.76
CA PRO A 121 12.90 -11.22 -5.16
C PRO A 121 12.95 -12.59 -5.87
N THR A 122 14.15 -13.17 -5.93
CA THR A 122 14.41 -14.47 -6.56
C THR A 122 14.43 -15.64 -5.58
N GLY A 123 14.32 -15.34 -4.28
CA GLY A 123 14.34 -16.33 -3.22
C GLY A 123 13.06 -17.20 -3.14
N PRO A 124 13.03 -18.17 -2.21
CA PRO A 124 11.88 -19.05 -2.01
C PRO A 124 10.62 -18.25 -1.67
N THR A 125 9.52 -18.59 -2.34
CA THR A 125 8.24 -17.91 -2.12
C THR A 125 7.39 -18.60 -1.06
N ARG A 126 6.49 -17.83 -0.45
CA ARG A 126 5.48 -18.23 0.55
C ARG A 126 4.12 -17.63 0.17
N GLY A 127 3.03 -18.17 0.71
CA GLY A 127 1.69 -17.64 0.47
C GLY A 127 1.41 -16.39 1.30
N HIS A 128 0.15 -15.94 1.29
CA HIS A 128 -0.26 -14.72 2.00
C HIS A 128 -0.20 -14.86 3.53
N GLU A 129 -0.05 -16.07 4.07
CA GLU A 129 0.06 -16.34 5.50
C GLU A 129 1.20 -15.57 6.18
N VAL A 130 2.28 -15.25 5.44
CA VAL A 130 3.40 -14.48 5.99
C VAL A 130 3.01 -13.06 6.39
N LEU A 131 1.96 -12.49 5.77
CA LEU A 131 1.53 -11.12 6.04
C LEU A 131 0.99 -10.94 7.45
N ALA A 132 0.46 -12.01 8.06
CA ALA A 132 -0.03 -11.99 9.43
C ALA A 132 1.10 -11.84 10.46
N GLY A 133 2.32 -12.25 10.11
CA GLY A 133 3.51 -12.12 10.97
C GLY A 133 4.27 -10.81 10.77
N CYS A 134 3.80 -9.92 9.89
CA CYS A 134 4.39 -8.60 9.72
C CYS A 134 3.89 -7.65 10.82
N HIS A 135 4.72 -6.68 11.18
CA HIS A 135 4.27 -5.54 11.97
C HIS A 135 3.51 -4.56 11.08
N VAL A 136 4.03 -4.31 9.86
CA VAL A 136 3.47 -3.34 8.91
C VAL A 136 3.47 -3.86 7.49
N LEU A 137 2.39 -3.56 6.76
CA LEU A 137 2.24 -3.79 5.34
C LEU A 137 2.20 -2.45 4.61
N PHE A 138 3.29 -2.08 3.94
CA PHE A 138 3.34 -0.96 3.02
C PHE A 138 2.75 -1.39 1.67
N VAL A 139 1.52 -0.96 1.38
CA VAL A 139 0.79 -1.33 0.17
C VAL A 139 0.74 -0.16 -0.81
N PRO A 140 0.94 -0.40 -2.13
CA PRO A 140 0.91 0.67 -3.13
C PRO A 140 -0.53 1.17 -3.34
N ALA A 141 -0.67 2.45 -3.62
CA ALA A 141 -1.95 3.10 -3.89
C ALA A 141 -1.78 4.26 -4.87
N TYR A 142 -2.87 4.64 -5.54
CA TYR A 142 -2.95 5.93 -6.23
C TYR A 142 -3.42 7.04 -5.31
N ALA A 143 -4.33 6.72 -4.39
CA ALA A 143 -4.91 7.67 -3.47
C ALA A 143 -5.62 6.95 -2.32
N VAL A 144 -5.97 7.71 -1.28
CA VAL A 144 -6.80 7.24 -0.17
C VAL A 144 -7.90 8.26 0.12
N THR A 145 -9.10 7.79 0.47
CA THR A 145 -10.21 8.66 0.91
C THR A 145 -9.94 9.22 2.30
N SER A 146 -10.77 10.17 2.76
CA SER A 146 -10.70 10.71 4.13
C SER A 146 -11.00 9.68 5.23
N PHE A 147 -11.56 8.53 4.85
CA PHE A 147 -11.91 7.44 5.76
C PHE A 147 -10.96 6.22 5.58
N GLY A 148 -9.80 6.41 4.95
CA GLY A 148 -8.82 5.34 4.81
C GLY A 148 -9.10 4.33 3.71
N VAL A 149 -10.03 4.58 2.78
CA VAL A 149 -10.29 3.62 1.68
C VAL A 149 -9.31 3.83 0.54
N ARG A 150 -8.59 2.77 0.16
CA ARG A 150 -7.50 2.82 -0.82
C ARG A 150 -7.99 2.68 -2.26
N LEU A 151 -7.56 3.58 -3.13
CA LEU A 151 -7.65 3.41 -4.58
C LEU A 151 -6.41 2.68 -5.11
N GLY A 152 -6.52 1.37 -5.31
CA GLY A 152 -5.46 0.56 -5.93
C GLY A 152 -5.38 0.69 -7.47
N LYS A 153 -4.41 0.00 -8.08
CA LYS A 153 -4.19 -0.02 -9.55
C LYS A 153 -5.29 -0.71 -10.36
N GLY A 154 -6.12 -1.55 -9.73
CA GLY A 154 -7.29 -2.19 -10.35
C GLY A 154 -7.17 -3.69 -10.66
N GLY A 155 -6.01 -4.33 -10.42
CA GLY A 155 -5.84 -5.79 -10.59
C GLY A 155 -6.32 -6.65 -9.42
N GLY A 156 -6.77 -6.02 -8.31
CA GLY A 156 -7.27 -6.71 -7.12
C GLY A 156 -6.25 -7.56 -6.35
N TYR A 157 -4.96 -7.55 -6.74
CA TYR A 157 -3.92 -8.38 -6.12
C TYR A 157 -3.80 -8.13 -4.61
N TYR A 158 -3.65 -6.87 -4.22
CA TYR A 158 -3.58 -6.50 -2.81
C TYR A 158 -4.89 -6.71 -2.06
N ASP A 159 -6.05 -6.58 -2.73
CA ASP A 159 -7.33 -6.81 -2.07
C ASP A 159 -7.48 -8.30 -1.72
N ARG A 160 -7.07 -9.20 -2.61
CA ARG A 160 -6.99 -10.65 -2.33
C ARG A 160 -5.94 -10.99 -1.27
N ALA A 161 -4.80 -10.29 -1.25
CA ALA A 161 -3.75 -10.53 -0.27
C ALA A 161 -4.14 -10.07 1.14
N LEU A 162 -4.79 -8.91 1.26
CA LEU A 162 -5.21 -8.36 2.54
C LEU A 162 -6.46 -9.04 3.09
N ALA A 163 -7.32 -9.62 2.24
CA ALA A 163 -8.49 -10.37 2.68
C ALA A 163 -8.15 -11.56 3.60
N SER A 164 -6.94 -12.15 3.49
CA SER A 164 -6.53 -13.24 4.38
C SER A 164 -6.33 -12.79 5.84
N LEU A 165 -6.13 -11.49 6.07
CA LEU A 165 -5.96 -10.93 7.42
C LEU A 165 -7.28 -10.82 8.19
N GLY A 166 -8.43 -10.82 7.49
CA GLY A 166 -9.75 -10.76 8.12
C GLY A 166 -10.13 -12.02 8.92
N ASN A 167 -9.33 -13.09 8.81
CA ASN A 167 -9.54 -14.36 9.50
C ASN A 167 -8.60 -14.55 10.70
N LEU A 168 -7.85 -13.51 11.10
CA LEU A 168 -6.98 -13.59 12.26
C LEU A 168 -7.82 -13.64 13.54
N ASP A 169 -7.49 -14.58 14.42
CA ASP A 169 -8.11 -14.69 15.75
C ASP A 169 -7.36 -13.78 16.72
N GLU A 170 -7.84 -12.55 16.89
CA GLU A 170 -7.23 -11.55 17.79
C GLU A 170 -7.20 -11.99 19.28
N SER A 171 -7.85 -13.10 19.65
CA SER A 171 -7.75 -13.66 21.00
C SER A 171 -6.47 -14.46 21.24
N VAL A 172 -5.70 -14.78 20.19
CA VAL A 172 -4.43 -15.50 20.29
C VAL A 172 -3.29 -14.49 20.50
N PRO A 173 -2.47 -14.62 21.57
CA PRO A 173 -1.32 -13.75 21.76
C PRO A 173 -0.33 -13.85 20.58
N GLY A 174 0.08 -12.69 20.05
CA GLY A 174 1.03 -12.63 18.92
C GLY A 174 0.39 -12.72 17.53
N THR A 175 -0.94 -12.62 17.42
CA THR A 175 -1.65 -12.49 16.13
C THR A 175 -2.25 -11.10 15.94
N ASP A 176 -1.61 -10.08 16.50
CA ASP A 176 -2.02 -8.69 16.30
C ASP A 176 -2.07 -8.38 14.80
N ARG A 177 -3.18 -7.79 14.36
CA ARG A 177 -3.34 -7.43 12.96
C ARG A 177 -2.24 -6.43 12.57
N PRO A 178 -1.49 -6.68 11.48
CA PRO A 178 -0.48 -5.72 11.03
C PRO A 178 -1.09 -4.35 10.74
N LEU A 179 -0.29 -3.29 10.92
CA LEU A 179 -0.62 -1.96 10.42
C LEU A 179 -0.59 -1.98 8.88
N ILE A 180 -1.67 -1.58 8.23
CA ILE A 180 -1.72 -1.41 6.78
C ILE A 180 -1.45 0.06 6.46
N ALA A 181 -0.29 0.33 5.88
CA ALA A 181 0.15 1.67 5.52
C ALA A 181 0.18 1.86 4.00
N VAL A 182 -0.19 3.05 3.53
CA VAL A 182 0.04 3.47 2.13
C VAL A 182 1.12 4.55 2.09
N VAL A 183 1.98 4.48 1.08
CA VAL A 183 2.95 5.54 0.78
C VAL A 183 2.41 6.34 -0.41
N LEU A 184 2.26 7.64 -0.24
CA LEU A 184 1.56 8.54 -1.17
C LEU A 184 2.34 9.84 -1.38
N PHE A 185 2.16 10.49 -2.53
CA PHE A 185 2.57 11.88 -2.70
C PHE A 185 1.54 12.84 -2.09
N ASP A 186 1.92 14.10 -1.89
CA ASP A 186 1.01 15.11 -1.38
C ASP A 186 -0.17 15.36 -2.35
N GLY A 187 -1.36 15.54 -1.78
CA GLY A 187 -2.61 15.68 -2.52
C GLY A 187 -3.16 14.37 -3.09
N GLU A 188 -2.66 13.22 -2.63
CA GLU A 188 -3.23 11.89 -2.89
C GLU A 188 -4.02 11.34 -1.69
N THR A 189 -4.08 12.10 -0.59
CA THR A 189 -4.99 11.89 0.53
C THR A 189 -6.32 12.62 0.32
N ASN A 190 -7.36 12.25 1.09
CA ASN A 190 -8.69 12.86 1.02
C ASN A 190 -9.35 12.81 -0.37
N ALA A 191 -9.06 11.74 -1.11
CA ALA A 191 -9.56 11.54 -2.45
C ALA A 191 -11.08 11.31 -2.48
N GLN A 192 -11.75 11.94 -3.45
CA GLN A 192 -13.16 11.72 -3.74
C GLN A 192 -13.30 10.53 -4.69
N VAL A 193 -13.27 9.32 -4.13
CA VAL A 193 -13.32 8.05 -4.87
C VAL A 193 -14.55 7.27 -4.46
N ALA A 194 -15.23 6.67 -5.44
CA ALA A 194 -16.34 5.76 -5.17
C ALA A 194 -15.84 4.52 -4.40
N VAL A 195 -16.56 4.15 -3.34
CA VAL A 195 -16.23 3.05 -2.43
C VAL A 195 -17.30 1.97 -2.49
N GLU A 196 -16.88 0.71 -2.36
CA GLU A 196 -17.73 -0.47 -2.27
C GLU A 196 -17.48 -1.18 -0.94
N ALA A 197 -18.45 -2.00 -0.48
CA ALA A 197 -18.36 -2.69 0.81
C ALA A 197 -17.16 -3.65 0.94
N HIS A 198 -16.61 -4.10 -0.18
CA HIS A 198 -15.45 -4.99 -0.21
C HIS A 198 -14.11 -4.24 -0.37
N ASP A 199 -14.11 -2.91 -0.52
CA ASP A 199 -12.87 -2.15 -0.57
C ASP A 199 -12.22 -2.15 0.81
N LEU A 200 -10.97 -2.61 0.86
CA LEU A 200 -10.23 -2.71 2.11
C LEU A 200 -9.65 -1.35 2.51
N GLY A 201 -9.92 -0.97 3.75
CA GLY A 201 -9.35 0.21 4.39
C GLY A 201 -7.86 0.02 4.73
N VAL A 202 -7.19 1.15 4.91
CA VAL A 202 -5.82 1.25 5.40
C VAL A 202 -5.83 2.06 6.70
N ASP A 203 -4.83 1.83 7.52
CA ASP A 203 -4.75 2.43 8.84
C ASP A 203 -4.06 3.79 8.81
N VAL A 204 -3.04 3.93 7.96
CA VAL A 204 -2.16 5.10 7.90
C VAL A 204 -1.77 5.43 6.46
N ALA A 205 -1.68 6.72 6.13
CA ALA A 205 -1.00 7.22 4.95
C ALA A 205 0.25 8.00 5.31
N LEU A 206 1.38 7.61 4.73
CA LEU A 206 2.65 8.32 4.78
C LEU A 206 2.79 9.20 3.53
N THR A 207 2.96 10.51 3.72
CA THR A 207 3.20 11.48 2.64
C THR A 207 4.45 12.32 2.92
N PRO A 208 5.01 13.04 1.93
CA PRO A 208 6.08 14.01 2.17
C PRO A 208 5.72 15.03 3.26
N GLY A 209 4.47 15.49 3.26
CA GLY A 209 3.93 16.46 4.22
C GLY A 209 3.65 15.90 5.62
N GLY A 210 3.57 14.58 5.82
CA GLY A 210 3.39 13.98 7.14
C GLY A 210 2.64 12.65 7.13
N VAL A 211 2.21 12.24 8.32
CA VAL A 211 1.47 11.00 8.56
C VAL A 211 0.00 11.31 8.82
N VAL A 212 -0.91 10.62 8.14
CA VAL A 212 -2.36 10.71 8.34
C VAL A 212 -2.86 9.38 8.87
N SER A 213 -3.48 9.38 10.06
CA SER A 213 -4.13 8.19 10.62
C SER A 213 -5.61 8.15 10.27
N PHE A 214 -6.12 6.97 9.94
CA PHE A 214 -7.53 6.70 9.65
C PHE A 214 -8.22 5.81 10.70
N ARG A 215 -7.45 5.31 11.66
CA ARG A 215 -7.95 4.68 12.89
C ARG A 215 -7.42 5.41 14.11
N ASP A 216 -8.15 5.34 15.22
CA ASP A 216 -7.58 5.67 16.52
C ASP A 216 -6.56 4.57 16.85
N LEU A 217 -5.27 4.94 16.91
CA LEU A 217 -4.19 3.99 17.18
C LEU A 217 -4.06 3.64 18.67
N GLY A 218 -4.93 4.16 19.53
CA GLY A 218 -4.84 3.99 20.98
C GLY A 218 -3.57 4.65 21.53
N THR A 219 -3.71 5.82 22.15
CA THR A 219 -2.64 6.36 23.01
C THR A 219 -2.57 5.62 24.34
#